data_AF-A0A2V8C3K2-F1
#
_entry.id   AF-A0A2V8C3K2-F1
#
_cell.length_a   1.000
_cell.length_b   1.000
_cell.length_c   1.000
_cell.angle_alpha   90.00
_cell.angle_beta   90.00
_cell.angle_gamma   90.00
#
_symmetry.space_group_name_H-M   'P 1'
#
loop_
_entity.id
_entity.type
_entity.pdbx_description
1 polymer ?
#
loop_
_entity_poly.entity_id
_entity_poly.type
_entity_poly.pdbx_seq_one_letter_code
_entity_poly.pdbx_strand_id
1 'polypeptide(L)' 'MTTHLKRLLRHTPIVLAMAFLLGSSRPAHAGCMIAFADCAVRAAAETSYWRSVFATADCELELADCVRRALIGR' A
#
# COMPACT_ATOMS: atom_id res chain seq x y z
N MET A 1 -8.64 38.36 -0.40
CA MET A 1 -7.51 37.43 -0.67
C MET A 1 -7.08 36.56 0.53
N THR A 2 -7.46 36.88 1.77
CA THR A 2 -7.00 36.16 2.98
C THR A 2 -7.81 34.91 3.34
N THR A 3 -9.05 34.77 2.84
CA THR A 3 -9.96 33.66 3.13
C THR A 3 -9.59 32.36 2.42
N HIS A 4 -9.08 32.43 1.17
CA HIS A 4 -8.65 31.23 0.43
C HIS A 4 -7.36 30.63 1.01
N LEU A 5 -6.46 31.47 1.53
CA LEU A 5 -5.21 31.05 2.14
C LEU A 5 -5.44 30.27 3.45
N LYS A 6 -6.35 30.74 4.30
CA LYS A 6 -6.79 30.00 5.52
C LYS A 6 -7.45 28.66 5.19
N ARG A 7 -8.12 28.55 4.04
CA ARG A 7 -8.76 27.30 3.60
C ARG A 7 -7.74 26.27 3.16
N LEU A 8 -6.68 26.69 2.45
CA LEU A 8 -5.56 25.81 2.09
C LEU A 8 -4.80 25.31 3.32
N LEU A 9 -4.50 26.21 4.26
CA LEU A 9 -3.82 25.90 5.54
C LEU A 9 -4.62 24.97 6.46
N ARG A 10 -5.91 24.79 6.23
CA ARG A 10 -6.75 23.86 6.99
C ARG A 10 -6.71 22.43 6.42
N HIS A 11 -6.29 22.27 5.16
CA HIS A 11 -6.21 20.97 4.49
C HIS A 11 -4.80 20.40 4.45
N THR A 12 -3.78 21.23 4.68
CA THR A 12 -2.38 20.79 4.84
C THR A 12 -2.18 19.64 5.82
N PRO A 13 -2.75 19.61 7.04
CA PRO A 13 -2.51 18.49 7.96
C PRO A 13 -3.14 17.18 7.47
N ILE A 14 -4.27 17.25 6.76
CA ILE A 14 -4.96 16.08 6.20
C ILE A 14 -4.16 15.52 5.02
N VAL A 15 -3.69 16.39 4.13
CA VAL A 15 -2.86 16.01 2.99
C VAL A 15 -1.52 15.43 3.47
N LEU A 16 -0.93 16.02 4.51
CA LEU A 16 0.32 15.53 5.10
C LEU A 16 0.13 14.15 5.75
N ALA A 17 -0.98 13.94 6.48
CA ALA A 17 -1.31 12.65 7.08
C ALA A 17 -1.55 11.57 6.01
N MET A 18 -2.27 11.89 4.94
CA MET A 18 -2.44 11.02 3.76
C MET A 18 -1.09 10.67 3.13
N ALA A 19 -0.24 11.66 2.88
CA ALA A 19 1.09 11.45 2.31
C ALA A 19 1.98 10.61 3.23
N PHE A 20 1.85 10.77 4.55
CA PHE A 20 2.62 9.97 5.52
C PHE A 20 2.13 8.52 5.57
N LEU A 21 0.81 8.30 5.56
CA LEU A 21 0.22 6.96 5.51
C LEU A 21 0.60 6.23 4.22
N LEU A 22 0.51 6.89 3.07
CA LEU A 22 0.86 6.36 1.75
C LEU A 22 2.39 6.24 1.53
N GLY A 23 3.19 7.12 2.14
CA GLY A 23 4.65 7.10 2.04
C GLY A 23 5.31 6.11 2.99
N SER A 24 4.63 5.76 4.09
CA SER A 24 5.10 4.74 5.04
C SER A 24 4.73 3.31 4.64
N SER A 25 3.83 3.16 3.66
CA SER A 25 3.52 1.88 3.03
C SER A 25 4.70 1.52 2.13
N ARG A 26 5.73 0.92 2.71
CA ARG A 26 6.77 0.27 1.92
C ARG A 26 6.12 -0.91 1.21
N PRO A 27 6.02 -0.90 -0.13
CA PRO A 27 5.48 -2.06 -0.84
C PRO A 27 6.37 -3.24 -0.47
N ALA A 28 5.75 -4.30 0.06
CA ALA A 28 6.43 -5.59 0.12
C ALA A 28 6.77 -5.93 -1.33
N HIS A 29 8.04 -6.29 -1.58
CA HIS A 29 8.47 -6.72 -2.91
C HIS A 29 8.69 -8.23 -2.91
N ALA A 30 7.76 -8.92 -3.57
CA ALA A 30 7.71 -10.36 -3.70
C ALA A 30 7.79 -10.73 -5.19
N GLY A 31 8.86 -11.41 -5.63
CA GLY A 31 8.95 -12.03 -6.96
C GLY A 31 7.88 -13.13 -7.17
N CYS A 32 7.49 -13.40 -8.42
CA CYS A 32 6.30 -14.20 -8.76
C CYS A 32 6.11 -15.51 -7.97
N MET A 33 4.85 -15.78 -7.59
CA MET A 33 4.27 -16.97 -6.92
C MET A 33 4.92 -17.46 -5.63
N ILE A 34 6.23 -17.70 -5.61
CA ILE A 34 6.96 -18.16 -4.42
C ILE A 34 6.92 -17.08 -3.34
N ALA A 35 7.04 -15.80 -3.72
CA ALA A 35 7.03 -14.74 -2.73
C ALA A 35 5.62 -14.30 -2.30
N PHE A 36 4.55 -14.71 -2.98
CA PHE A 36 3.17 -14.50 -2.47
C PHE A 36 2.95 -15.28 -1.18
N ALA A 37 3.34 -16.56 -1.15
CA ALA A 37 3.17 -17.40 0.04
C ALA A 37 3.98 -16.84 1.22
N ASP A 38 5.24 -16.45 1.00
CA ASP A 38 6.06 -15.81 2.03
C ASP A 38 5.50 -14.45 2.49
N CYS A 39 4.95 -13.66 1.56
CA CYS A 39 4.34 -12.36 1.84
C CYS A 39 3.05 -12.55 2.67
N ALA A 40 2.18 -13.47 2.28
CA ALA A 40 0.94 -13.79 2.98
C ALA A 40 1.21 -14.36 4.37
N VAL A 41 2.24 -15.20 4.54
CA VAL A 41 2.64 -15.73 5.86
C VAL A 41 3.15 -14.61 6.78
N ARG A 42 3.94 -13.66 6.26
CA ARG A 42 4.38 -12.49 7.04
C ARG A 42 3.22 -11.55 7.37
N ALA A 43 2.31 -11.32 6.41
CA ALA A 43 1.10 -10.55 6.62
C ALA A 43 0.19 -11.18 7.68
N ALA A 44 0.05 -12.51 7.68
CA ALA A 44 -0.72 -13.25 8.67
C ALA A 44 -0.09 -13.22 10.08
N ALA A 45 1.22 -12.94 10.19
CA ALA A 45 1.91 -12.76 11.46
C ALA A 45 1.70 -11.38 12.10
N GLU A 46 1.04 -10.44 11.40
CA GLU A 46 0.67 -9.14 11.96
C GLU A 46 -0.36 -9.28 13.09
N THR A 47 -0.15 -8.55 14.18
CA THR A 47 -0.95 -8.66 15.41
C THR A 47 -2.33 -8.01 15.31
N SER A 48 -2.57 -7.23 14.25
CA SER A 48 -3.80 -6.46 14.07
C SER A 48 -4.54 -6.93 12.83
N TYR A 49 -5.79 -7.34 13.01
CA TYR A 49 -6.63 -7.95 11.97
C TYR A 49 -6.70 -7.09 10.70
N TRP A 50 -6.94 -5.79 10.83
CA TRP A 50 -6.99 -4.91 9.65
C TRP A 50 -5.66 -4.81 8.93
N ARG A 51 -4.56 -4.83 9.67
CA ARG A 51 -3.21 -4.70 9.11
C ARG A 51 -2.79 -5.98 8.40
N SER A 52 -3.15 -7.15 8.94
CA SER A 52 -2.94 -8.42 8.25
C SER A 52 -3.79 -8.52 6.99
N VAL A 53 -5.05 -8.08 7.02
CA VAL A 53 -5.92 -8.05 5.84
C VAL A 53 -5.36 -7.15 4.74
N PHE A 54 -4.99 -5.91 5.05
CA PHE A 54 -4.42 -5.00 4.06
C PHE A 54 -3.08 -5.49 3.52
N ALA A 55 -2.19 -5.99 4.39
CA ALA A 55 -0.92 -6.55 3.96
C ALA A 55 -1.11 -7.77 3.04
N THR A 56 -2.10 -8.63 3.31
CA THR A 56 -2.39 -9.78 2.44
C THR A 56 -2.93 -9.33 1.09
N ALA A 57 -3.80 -8.31 1.06
CA ALA A 57 -4.31 -7.73 -0.17
C ALA A 57 -3.20 -7.09 -1.03
N ASP A 58 -2.23 -6.43 -0.39
CA ASP A 58 -1.04 -5.91 -1.08
C ASP A 58 -0.21 -7.04 -1.73
N CYS A 59 -0.06 -8.18 -1.05
CA CYS A 59 0.60 -9.36 -1.63
C CYS A 59 -0.16 -9.90 -2.86
N GLU A 60 -1.50 -9.93 -2.84
CA GLU A 60 -2.31 -10.37 -3.98
C GLU A 60 -2.21 -9.41 -5.16
N LEU A 61 -2.22 -8.09 -4.91
CA LEU A 61 -2.05 -7.07 -5.93
C LEU A 61 -0.69 -7.18 -6.63
N GLU A 62 0.38 -7.42 -5.87
CA GLU A 62 1.71 -7.62 -6.44
C GLU A 62 1.80 -8.91 -7.26
N LEU A 63 1.15 -9.99 -6.81
CA LEU A 63 1.02 -11.21 -7.60
C LEU A 63 0.26 -10.95 -8.90
N ALA A 64 -0.85 -10.21 -8.85
CA ALA A 64 -1.64 -9.87 -10.02
C ALA A 64 -0.83 -9.03 -11.02
N ASP A 65 -0.06 -8.05 -10.55
CA ASP A 65 0.85 -7.27 -11.39
C ASP A 65 1.97 -8.13 -11.98
N CYS A 66 2.51 -9.07 -11.21
CA CYS A 66 3.54 -9.97 -11.69
C CYS A 66 3.02 -10.91 -12.78
N VAL A 67 1.84 -11.50 -12.56
CA VAL A 67 1.12 -12.33 -13.55
C VAL A 67 0.76 -11.50 -14.77
N ARG A 68 0.32 -10.25 -14.59
CA ARG A 68 0.03 -9.32 -15.68
C ARG A 68 1.26 -9.04 -16.52
N ARG A 69 2.41 -8.74 -15.93
CA ARG A 69 3.67 -8.54 -16.66
C ARG A 69 4.12 -9.83 -17.35
N ALA A 70 3.96 -10.98 -16.72
CA ALA A 70 4.32 -12.27 -17.31
C ALA A 70 3.45 -12.65 -18.51
N LEU A 71 2.14 -12.35 -18.46
CA LEU A 71 1.18 -12.68 -19.52
C LEU A 71 1.08 -11.62 -20.62
N ILE A 72 1.18 -10.33 -20.25
CA ILE A 72 0.93 -9.19 -21.15
C ILE A 72 2.22 -8.48 -21.56
N GLY A 73 3.35 -8.74 -20.88
CA GLY A 73 4.67 -8.24 -21.25
C GLY A 73 4.90 -6.73 -21.04
N ARG A 74 4.03 -6.04 -20.28
CA ARG A 74 4.18 -4.62 -19.91
C ARG A 74 4.02 -4.42 -18.42
#